data_AF-A0A5R9NXQ6-F1
#
_entry.id   AF-A0A5R9NXQ6-F1
#
_cell.length_a   1.000
_cell.length_b   1.000
_cell.length_c   1.000
_cell.angle_alpha   90.00
_cell.angle_beta   90.00
_cell.angle_gamma   90.00
#
_symmetry.space_group_name_H-M   'P 1'
#
loop_
_entity.id
_entity.type
_entity.pdbx_description
1 polymer ?
#
loop_
_entity_poly.entity_id
_entity_poly.type
_entity_poly.pdbx_seq_one_letter_code
_entity_poly.pdbx_strand_id
1 'polypeptide(L)'
;MTFIDSFSSGLDDLPLRKQRSTRHVLQHLERHGRFSVFEATDNDTIAATVDRVIRRGYIETDISCGYPWTKTQLTEAGKAYLAKLTPA
;
A
#
# COMPACT_ATOMS: atom_id res chain seq x y z
N MET A 1 26.58 -10.33 -3.78
CA MET A 1 26.41 -8.87 -3.65
C MET A 1 25.09 -8.53 -4.32
N THR A 2 24.08 -8.15 -3.54
CA THR A 2 22.75 -7.81 -4.08
C THR A 2 22.77 -6.31 -4.32
N PHE A 3 22.78 -5.90 -5.58
CA PHE A 3 22.52 -4.50 -5.94
C PHE A 3 21.03 -4.25 -5.72
N ILE A 4 20.70 -3.36 -4.78
CA ILE A 4 19.33 -2.89 -4.61
C ILE A 4 19.13 -1.80 -5.66
N ASP A 5 18.61 -2.17 -6.82
CA ASP A 5 18.43 -1.22 -7.93
C ASP A 5 17.16 -0.35 -7.77
N SER A 6 16.22 -0.74 -6.89
CA SER A 6 15.10 0.10 -6.51
C SER A 6 14.52 -0.28 -5.14
N PHE A 7 14.02 0.72 -4.41
CA PHE A 7 13.20 0.53 -3.21
C PHE A 7 11.72 0.63 -3.58
N SER A 8 11.27 -0.23 -4.51
CA SER A 8 9.88 -0.27 -4.95
C SER A 8 9.27 -1.66 -4.83
N SER A 9 8.02 -1.69 -4.39
CA SER A 9 7.06 -2.79 -4.47
C SER A 9 6.13 -2.67 -5.68
N GLY A 10 6.21 -1.57 -6.44
CA GLY A 10 5.36 -1.22 -7.57
C GLY A 10 4.10 -0.43 -7.19
N LEU A 11 4.08 0.21 -6.01
CA LEU A 11 2.92 0.97 -5.53
C LEU A 11 2.76 2.29 -6.30
N ASP A 12 3.88 2.95 -6.58
CA ASP A 12 4.03 4.13 -7.44
C ASP A 12 3.84 3.80 -8.93
N ASP A 13 4.18 2.59 -9.36
CA ASP A 13 3.96 2.11 -10.73
C ASP A 13 2.48 1.93 -11.12
N LEU A 14 1.56 1.99 -10.15
CA LEU A 14 0.12 1.93 -10.43
C LEU A 14 -0.29 3.10 -11.35
N PRO A 15 -1.12 2.88 -12.38
CA PRO A 15 -1.72 3.97 -13.13
C PRO A 15 -2.43 4.97 -12.20
N LEU A 16 -2.35 6.27 -12.48
CA LEU A 16 -2.87 7.33 -11.59
C LEU A 16 -4.32 7.10 -11.12
N ARG A 17 -5.18 6.56 -12.00
CA ARG A 17 -6.58 6.19 -11.65
C ARG A 17 -6.64 5.10 -10.58
N LYS A 18 -5.72 4.15 -10.59
CA LYS A 18 -5.59 3.07 -9.61
C LYS A 18 -4.93 3.57 -8.32
N GLN A 19 -3.96 4.49 -8.38
CA GLN A 19 -3.40 5.13 -7.19
C GLN A 19 -4.45 5.88 -6.36
N ARG A 20 -5.45 6.50 -7.01
CA ARG A 20 -6.60 7.14 -6.33
C ARG A 20 -7.57 6.15 -5.69
N SER A 21 -7.50 4.89 -6.09
CA SER A 21 -8.47 3.86 -5.73
C SER A 21 -8.00 3.11 -4.48
N THR A 22 -8.69 3.36 -3.36
CA THR A 22 -8.52 2.61 -2.10
C THR A 22 -8.49 1.10 -2.33
N ARG A 23 -9.37 0.58 -3.20
CA ARG A 23 -9.40 -0.85 -3.55
C ARG A 23 -8.08 -1.33 -4.14
N HIS A 24 -7.58 -0.67 -5.18
CA HIS A 24 -6.38 -1.13 -5.88
C HIS A 24 -5.13 -0.99 -4.99
N VAL A 25 -5.06 0.08 -4.19
CA VAL A 25 -3.99 0.24 -3.20
C VAL A 25 -4.04 -0.86 -2.15
N LEU A 26 -5.22 -1.17 -1.58
CA LEU A 26 -5.34 -2.28 -0.63
C LEU A 26 -5.00 -3.64 -1.22
N GLN A 27 -5.42 -3.92 -2.46
CA GLN A 27 -5.06 -5.16 -3.16
C GLN A 27 -3.54 -5.27 -3.39
N HIS A 28 -2.89 -4.15 -3.72
CA HIS A 28 -1.43 -4.11 -3.83
C HIS A 28 -0.76 -4.41 -2.49
N LEU A 29 -1.18 -3.74 -1.42
CA LEU A 29 -0.63 -3.94 -0.08
C LEU A 29 -0.89 -5.34 0.47
N GLU A 30 -2.03 -5.94 0.15
CA GLU A 30 -2.33 -7.34 0.47
C GLU A 30 -1.36 -8.30 -0.23
N ARG A 31 -1.08 -8.05 -1.51
CA ARG A 31 -0.20 -8.91 -2.32
C ARG A 31 1.27 -8.80 -1.93
N HIS A 32 1.74 -7.58 -1.66
CA HIS A 32 3.17 -7.30 -1.47
C HIS A 32 3.58 -7.21 0.00
N GLY A 33 2.66 -6.89 0.91
CA GLY A 33 2.89 -6.87 2.36
C GLY A 33 3.84 -5.77 2.84
N ARG A 34 4.20 -4.81 1.99
CA ARG A 34 5.05 -3.66 2.31
C ARG A 34 4.94 -2.56 1.25
N PHE A 35 5.38 -1.36 1.62
CA PHE A 35 5.72 -0.28 0.70
C PHE A 35 6.98 0.44 1.21
N SER A 36 7.70 1.13 0.35
CA SER A 36 8.75 2.07 0.77
C SER A 36 8.18 3.47 0.97
N VAL A 37 8.81 4.26 1.83
CA VAL A 37 8.44 5.67 2.00
C VAL A 37 8.52 6.43 0.68
N PHE A 38 9.48 6.10 -0.19
CA PHE A 38 9.63 6.75 -1.50
C PHE A 38 8.41 6.51 -2.39
N GLU A 39 7.92 5.27 -2.46
CA GLU A 39 6.70 4.96 -3.23
C GLU A 39 5.47 5.65 -2.63
N ALA A 40 5.34 5.63 -1.31
CA ALA A 40 4.20 6.22 -0.60
C ALA A 40 4.15 7.75 -0.71
N THR A 41 5.27 8.39 -1.03
CA THR A 41 5.38 9.86 -1.18
C THR A 41 5.70 10.30 -2.60
N ASP A 42 5.71 9.38 -3.58
CA ASP A 42 6.12 9.68 -4.96
C ASP A 42 5.28 10.82 -5.59
N ASN A 43 3.98 10.85 -5.26
CA ASN A 43 3.10 11.95 -5.63
C ASN A 43 1.93 12.11 -4.64
N ASP A 44 1.27 13.27 -4.68
CA ASP A 44 0.16 13.62 -3.77
C ASP A 44 -1.01 12.63 -3.84
N THR A 45 -1.23 12.01 -5.00
CA THR A 45 -2.34 11.09 -5.21
C THR A 45 -2.13 9.79 -4.43
N ILE A 46 -0.96 9.16 -4.56
CA ILE A 46 -0.67 7.93 -3.82
C ILE A 46 -0.52 8.23 -2.32
N ALA A 47 0.13 9.33 -1.96
CA ALA A 47 0.29 9.76 -0.57
C ALA A 47 -1.07 9.93 0.13
N ALA A 48 -2.03 10.61 -0.51
CA ALA A 48 -3.37 10.79 0.04
C ALA A 48 -4.14 9.47 0.18
N THR A 49 -3.94 8.52 -0.74
CA THR A 49 -4.61 7.21 -0.64
C THR A 49 -3.98 6.33 0.43
N VAL A 50 -2.65 6.32 0.56
CA VAL A 50 -1.93 5.60 1.62
C VAL A 50 -2.32 6.14 3.00
N ASP A 51 -2.32 7.46 3.20
CA ASP A 51 -2.79 8.08 4.45
C ASP A 51 -4.25 7.69 4.74
N ARG A 52 -5.12 7.68 3.73
CA ARG A 52 -6.52 7.27 3.89
C ARG A 52 -6.65 5.82 4.35
N VAL A 53 -5.93 4.86 3.76
CA VAL A 53 -6.06 3.43 4.16
C VAL A 53 -5.55 3.20 5.58
N ILE A 54 -4.50 3.91 6.00
CA ILE A 54 -3.96 3.87 7.35
C ILE A 54 -4.98 4.47 8.33
N ARG A 55 -5.46 5.70 8.09
CA ARG A 55 -6.41 6.38 8.99
C ARG A 55 -7.77 5.69 9.10
N ARG A 56 -8.18 4.96 8.05
CA ARG A 56 -9.40 4.15 8.08
C ARG A 56 -9.22 2.82 8.80
N GLY A 57 -8.01 2.49 9.24
CA GLY A 57 -7.71 1.24 9.93
C GLY A 57 -7.86 0.02 9.04
N TYR A 58 -7.66 0.17 7.72
CA TYR A 58 -7.73 -0.96 6.79
C TYR A 58 -6.45 -1.80 6.77
N ILE A 59 -5.34 -1.21 7.22
CA ILE A 59 -4.06 -1.89 7.38
C ILE A 59 -3.46 -1.56 8.74
N GLU A 60 -2.68 -2.49 9.26
CA GLU A 60 -1.66 -2.26 10.27
C GLU A 60 -0.31 -2.05 9.60
N THR A 61 0.53 -1.20 10.18
CA THR A 61 1.87 -0.86 9.68
C THR A 61 2.94 -1.20 10.71
N ASP A 62 4.03 -1.82 10.28
CA ASP A 62 5.20 -2.13 11.12
C ASP A 62 6.48 -1.57 10.47
N ILE A 63 7.16 -0.66 11.18
CA ILE A 63 8.39 0.02 10.74
C ILE A 63 9.67 -0.68 11.22
N SER A 64 9.56 -1.83 11.90
CA SER A 64 10.70 -2.59 12.44
C SER A 64 11.63 -3.15 11.35
N CYS A 65 11.18 -3.20 10.10
CA CYS A 65 11.97 -3.67 8.96
C CYS A 65 13.09 -2.72 8.54
N GLY A 66 13.18 -1.53 9.15
CA GLY A 66 14.21 -0.55 8.86
C GLY A 66 13.94 0.25 7.59
N TYR A 67 14.56 1.42 7.51
CA TYR A 67 14.42 2.33 6.39
C TYR A 67 14.87 1.68 5.07
N PRO A 68 14.14 1.89 3.95
CA PRO A 68 12.96 2.76 3.77
C PRO A 68 11.62 2.03 3.91
N TRP A 69 11.60 0.79 4.37
CA TRP A 69 10.43 -0.08 4.28
C TRP A 69 9.45 0.11 5.44
N THR A 70 8.16 0.00 5.13
CA THR A 70 7.08 -0.21 6.08
C THR A 70 6.35 -1.50 5.69
N LYS A 71 6.31 -2.47 6.60
CA LYS A 71 5.49 -3.68 6.43
C LYS A 71 4.02 -3.33 6.63
N THR A 72 3.15 -4.01 5.90
CA THR A 72 1.70 -3.82 5.97
C THR A 72 0.98 -5.14 6.11
N GLN A 73 -0.06 -5.17 6.93
CA GLN A 73 -0.97 -6.29 7.03
C GLN A 73 -2.42 -5.78 7.00
N LEU A 74 -3.29 -6.43 6.22
CA LEU A 74 -4.71 -6.07 6.21
C LEU A 74 -5.36 -6.43 7.53
N THR A 75 -6.13 -5.49 8.06
CA THR A 75 -7.04 -5.72 9.18
C THR A 75 -8.31 -6.42 8.70
N GLU A 76 -9.14 -6.90 9.64
CA GLU A 76 -10.47 -7.42 9.32
C GLU A 76 -11.35 -6.38 8.61
N ALA A 77 -11.21 -5.09 8.94
CA ALA A 77 -11.92 -4.01 8.25
C ALA A 77 -11.44 -3.85 6.80
N GLY A 78 -10.14 -3.97 6.54
CA GLY A 78 -9.57 -3.94 5.20
C GLY A 78 -10.03 -5.11 4.34
N LYS A 79 -10.00 -6.33 4.90
CA LYS A 79 -10.51 -7.54 4.24
C LYS A 79 -11.99 -7.41 3.90
N ALA A 80 -12.80 -6.95 4.86
CA ALA A 80 -14.24 -6.74 4.65
C ALA A 80 -14.53 -5.67 3.58
N TYR A 81 -13.72 -4.62 3.48
CA TYR A 81 -13.83 -3.61 2.43
C TYR A 81 -13.57 -4.22 1.03
N LEU A 82 -12.53 -5.04 0.89
CA LEU A 82 -12.21 -5.71 -0.38
C LEU A 82 -13.29 -6.73 -0.80
N ALA A 83 -13.83 -7.49 0.16
CA ALA A 83 -14.88 -8.46 -0.10
C ALA A 83 -16.15 -7.81 -0.68
N LYS A 84 -16.55 -6.64 -0.17
CA LYS A 84 -17.73 -5.90 -0.66
C LYS A 84 -17.60 -5.41 -2.12
N LEU A 85 -16.38 -5.30 -2.64
CA LEU A 85 -16.10 -4.76 -3.97
C LEU A 85 -15.78 -5.85 -5.00
N THR A 86 -15.76 -7.11 -4.57
CA THR A 86 -15.55 -8.27 -5.44
C THR A 86 -16.87 -9.01 -5.52
N PRO A 87 -17.58 -9.00 -6.67
CA PRO A 87 -18.74 -9.88 -6.82
C PRO A 87 -18.28 -11.34 -6.70
N ALA A 88 -19.09 -12.16 -6.02
CA ALA A 88 -18.88 -13.59 -5.86
C ALA A 88 -18.82 -14.32 -7.21
#